data_AF-A0A926TN78-F1
#
_entry.id   AF-A0A926TN78-F1
#
_cell.length_a   1.000
_cell.length_b   1.000
_cell.length_c   1.000
_cell.angle_alpha   90.00
_cell.angle_beta   90.00
_cell.angle_gamma   90.00
#
_symmetry.space_group_name_H-M   'P 1'
#
loop_
_entity.id
_entity.type
_entity.pdbx_description
1 polymer ?
#
loop_
_entity_poly.entity_id
_entity_poly.type
_entity_poly.pdbx_seq_one_letter_code
_entity_poly.pdbx_strand_id
1 'polypeptide(L)'
;MTSTPTATATDPTLRQGDSGAAVTELQQLLNAKGINIAVDGIVGSATRAAVVQFQQQSGLAVDGIVGTQTWQALRRGAPIQLTDAANYYEPSNYPYQKKAFEWLQSQFSSSVLGEFARRWRNLG
;
A
#
# COMPACT_ATOMS: atom_id res chain seq x y z
N MET A 1 -23.88 19.00 -4.56
CA MET A 1 -22.66 19.82 -4.40
C MET A 1 -21.54 18.86 -4.06
N THR A 2 -20.59 18.71 -4.97
CA THR A 2 -19.49 17.73 -4.92
C THR A 2 -18.41 18.17 -3.94
N SER A 3 -18.26 17.45 -2.84
CA SER A 3 -17.10 17.58 -1.95
C SER A 3 -16.37 16.24 -1.95
N THR A 4 -15.37 16.12 -2.82
CA THR A 4 -14.34 15.08 -2.76
C THR A 4 -13.56 15.26 -1.45
N PRO A 5 -13.56 14.28 -0.52
CA PRO A 5 -12.61 14.30 0.57
C PRO A 5 -11.26 13.84 0.03
N THR A 6 -10.33 14.79 -0.12
CA THR A 6 -8.91 14.55 -0.39
C THR A 6 -8.33 13.72 0.76
N ALA A 7 -8.12 12.42 0.53
CA ALA A 7 -7.55 11.50 1.50
C ALA A 7 -6.02 11.65 1.55
N THR A 8 -5.52 12.47 2.46
CA THR A 8 -4.09 12.49 2.83
C THR A 8 -3.85 11.44 3.92
N ALA A 9 -3.62 10.19 3.53
CA ALA A 9 -2.81 9.28 4.34
C ALA A 9 -1.36 9.80 4.26
N THR A 10 -0.74 10.14 5.38
CA THR A 10 0.66 10.57 5.38
C THR A 10 1.53 9.34 5.15
N ASP A 11 1.88 9.08 3.89
CA ASP A 11 2.78 7.99 3.56
C ASP A 11 4.13 8.17 4.29
N PRO A 12 4.67 7.10 4.93
CA PRO A 12 5.93 7.21 5.65
C PRO A 12 7.06 7.50 4.66
N THR A 13 7.96 8.40 5.06
CA THR A 13 9.18 8.63 4.27
C THR A 13 10.15 7.49 4.55
N LEU A 14 10.44 6.66 3.54
CA LEU A 14 11.39 5.55 3.66
C LEU A 14 12.75 5.88 3.03
N ARG A 15 13.82 5.46 3.69
CA ARG A 15 15.22 5.61 3.28
C ARG A 15 16.05 4.41 3.73
N GLN A 16 17.29 4.35 3.28
CA GLN A 16 18.21 3.27 3.61
C GLN A 16 18.32 3.05 5.12
N GLY A 17 18.20 1.79 5.53
CA GLY A 17 18.20 1.37 6.94
C GLY A 17 16.82 1.23 7.57
N ASP A 18 15.77 1.79 6.97
CA ASP A 18 14.40 1.59 7.46
C ASP A 18 13.95 0.14 7.26
N SER A 19 13.03 -0.32 8.12
CA SER A 19 12.47 -1.67 8.05
C SER A 19 11.02 -1.72 8.51
N GLY A 20 10.34 -2.83 8.20
CA GLY A 20 8.96 -3.10 8.65
C GLY A 20 7.95 -3.15 7.49
N ALA A 21 6.66 -3.16 7.84
CA ALA A 21 5.57 -3.44 6.91
C ALA A 21 5.52 -2.49 5.70
N ALA A 22 5.81 -1.20 5.90
CA ALA A 22 5.86 -0.23 4.80
C ALA A 22 6.99 -0.54 3.80
N VAL A 23 8.10 -1.12 4.26
CA VAL A 23 9.21 -1.52 3.38
C VAL A 23 8.84 -2.78 2.59
N THR A 24 8.13 -3.71 3.22
CA THR A 24 7.56 -4.88 2.53
C THR A 24 6.61 -4.44 1.41
N GLU A 25 5.73 -3.48 1.68
CA GLU A 25 4.83 -2.90 0.67
C GLU A 25 5.63 -2.25 -0.48
N LEU A 26 6.64 -1.44 -0.15
CA LEU A 26 7.53 -0.82 -1.13
C LEU A 26 8.14 -1.87 -2.07
N GLN A 27 8.71 -2.95 -1.51
CA GLN A 27 9.36 -4.00 -2.28
C GLN A 27 8.36 -4.75 -3.18
N GLN A 28 7.15 -5.02 -2.68
CA GLN A 28 6.08 -5.63 -3.48
C GLN A 28 5.65 -4.72 -4.64
N LEU A 29 5.50 -3.41 -4.40
CA LEU A 29 5.14 -2.46 -5.43
C LEU A 29 6.24 -2.32 -6.48
N LEU A 30 7.52 -2.29 -6.08
CA LEU A 30 8.65 -2.29 -7.00
C LEU A 30 8.65 -3.54 -7.89
N ASN A 31 8.40 -4.72 -7.31
CA ASN A 31 8.24 -5.97 -8.05
C ASN A 31 7.06 -5.92 -9.03
N ALA A 32 5.93 -5.34 -8.62
CA ALA A 32 4.76 -5.14 -9.50
C ALA A 32 5.04 -4.16 -10.66
N LYS A 33 6.06 -3.30 -10.52
CA LYS A 33 6.59 -2.44 -11.59
C LYS A 33 7.67 -3.11 -12.44
N GLY A 34 7.94 -4.40 -12.20
CA GLY A 34 8.94 -5.18 -12.93
C GLY A 34 10.37 -5.01 -12.42
N ILE A 35 10.57 -4.35 -11.28
CA ILE A 35 11.88 -4.16 -10.64
C ILE A 35 12.05 -5.26 -9.60
N ASN A 36 12.40 -6.46 -10.07
CA ASN A 36 12.43 -7.67 -9.25
C ASN A 36 13.54 -7.64 -8.19
N ILE A 37 13.15 -7.56 -6.92
CA ILE A 37 14.00 -7.60 -5.72
C ILE A 37 13.41 -8.54 -4.65
N ALA A 38 14.25 -8.92 -3.69
CA ALA A 38 13.80 -9.66 -2.52
C ALA A 38 12.82 -8.82 -1.67
N VAL A 39 11.83 -9.48 -1.08
CA VAL A 39 10.88 -8.88 -0.14
C VAL A 39 11.26 -9.34 1.27
N ASP A 40 12.16 -8.61 1.91
CA ASP A 40 12.69 -8.91 3.25
C ASP A 40 12.27 -7.86 4.30
N GLY A 41 11.53 -6.83 3.90
CA GLY A 41 11.08 -5.76 4.77
C GLY A 41 12.19 -4.82 5.23
N ILE A 42 13.34 -4.76 4.52
CA ILE A 42 14.48 -3.90 4.86
C ILE A 42 14.88 -3.04 3.65
N VAL A 43 15.11 -1.73 3.88
CA VAL A 43 15.68 -0.84 2.86
C VAL A 43 17.20 -1.03 2.83
N GLY A 44 17.63 -2.18 2.31
CA GLY A 44 19.02 -2.47 2.00
C GLY A 44 19.50 -1.75 0.73
N SER A 45 20.74 -2.02 0.34
CA SER A 45 21.32 -1.46 -0.89
C SER A 45 20.51 -1.81 -2.15
N ALA A 46 20.00 -3.04 -2.24
CA ALA A 46 19.16 -3.50 -3.34
C ALA A 46 17.84 -2.73 -3.42
N THR A 47 17.13 -2.58 -2.30
CA THR A 47 15.88 -1.82 -2.22
C THR A 47 16.10 -0.36 -2.60
N ARG A 48 17.15 0.29 -2.08
CA ARG A 48 17.48 1.68 -2.45
C ARG A 48 17.78 1.81 -3.95
N ALA A 49 18.55 0.89 -4.52
CA ALA A 49 18.84 0.89 -5.96
C ALA A 49 17.57 0.75 -6.80
N ALA A 50 16.64 -0.11 -6.37
CA ALA A 50 15.33 -0.26 -7.01
C ALA A 50 14.46 1.00 -6.90
N VAL A 51 14.47 1.71 -5.76
CA VAL A 51 13.80 3.01 -5.62
C VAL A 51 14.37 4.03 -6.61
N VAL A 52 15.70 4.13 -6.69
CA VAL A 52 16.38 5.02 -7.64
C VAL A 52 15.98 4.70 -9.08
N GLN A 53 16.00 3.41 -9.45
CA GLN A 53 15.58 2.96 -10.78
C GLN A 53 14.12 3.34 -11.06
N PHE A 54 13.21 3.10 -10.10
CA PHE A 54 11.80 3.45 -10.25
C PHE A 54 11.59 4.96 -10.42
N GLN A 55 12.29 5.78 -9.63
CA GLN A 55 12.24 7.24 -9.72
C GLN A 55 12.69 7.73 -11.11
N GLN A 56 13.76 7.16 -11.65
CA GLN A 56 14.23 7.45 -13.00
C GLN A 56 13.18 7.09 -14.06
N GLN A 57 12.62 5.88 -13.99
CA GLN A 57 11.59 5.42 -14.93
C GLN A 57 10.29 6.25 -14.85
N SER A 58 10.00 6.82 -13.69
CA SER A 58 8.78 7.58 -13.42
C SER A 58 8.94 9.10 -13.57
N GLY A 59 10.14 9.58 -13.94
CA GLY A 59 10.42 11.01 -14.07
C GLY A 59 10.33 11.80 -12.76
N LEU A 60 10.64 11.16 -11.63
CA LEU A 60 10.65 11.76 -10.30
C LEU A 60 12.04 12.28 -9.92
N ALA A 61 12.12 13.02 -8.81
CA ALA A 61 13.41 13.30 -8.18
C ALA A 61 14.12 11.97 -7.82
N VAL A 62 15.38 11.85 -8.21
CA VAL A 62 16.17 10.62 -8.07
C VAL A 62 17.08 10.73 -6.84
N ASP A 63 16.49 10.62 -5.66
CA ASP A 63 17.16 10.75 -4.37
C ASP A 63 17.29 9.41 -3.61
N GLY A 64 16.60 8.37 -4.08
CA GLY A 64 16.53 7.07 -3.41
C GLY A 64 15.68 7.10 -2.13
N ILE A 65 14.85 8.12 -1.96
CA ILE A 65 13.95 8.32 -0.80
C ILE A 65 12.49 8.14 -1.27
N VAL A 66 11.73 7.36 -0.52
CA VAL A 66 10.32 7.11 -0.83
C VAL A 66 9.46 8.11 -0.05
N GLY A 67 9.27 9.30 -0.60
CA GLY A 67 8.31 10.28 -0.12
C GLY A 67 6.92 10.14 -0.78
N THR A 68 6.01 11.04 -0.45
CA THR A 68 4.61 11.04 -0.95
C THR A 68 4.50 10.89 -2.46
N GLN A 69 5.35 11.57 -3.23
CA GLN A 69 5.32 11.49 -4.70
C GLN A 69 5.71 10.10 -5.22
N THR A 70 6.73 9.49 -4.62
CA THR A 70 7.17 8.13 -4.95
C THR A 70 6.08 7.12 -4.64
N TRP A 71 5.44 7.23 -3.47
CA TRP A 71 4.31 6.37 -3.07
C TRP A 71 3.12 6.46 -4.03
N GLN A 72 2.70 7.67 -4.38
CA GLN A 72 1.63 7.88 -5.34
C GLN A 72 1.93 7.28 -6.71
N ALA A 73 3.18 7.39 -7.16
CA ALA A 73 3.60 6.80 -8.43
C ALA A 73 3.64 5.26 -8.37
N LEU A 74 4.16 4.68 -7.30
CA LEU A 74 4.21 3.22 -7.09
C LEU A 74 2.81 2.60 -7.12
N ARG A 75 1.86 3.21 -6.41
CA ARG A 75 0.47 2.72 -6.31
C ARG A 75 -0.37 3.01 -7.54
N ARG A 76 0.10 3.83 -8.49
CA ARG A 76 -0.65 4.13 -9.72
C ARG A 76 -0.75 2.88 -10.60
N GLY A 77 -1.96 2.39 -10.86
CA GLY A 77 -2.22 1.27 -11.77
C GLY A 77 -1.95 -0.13 -11.21
N ALA A 78 -1.59 -0.27 -9.94
CA ALA A 78 -1.64 -1.56 -9.26
C ALA A 78 -3.09 -1.83 -8.82
N PRO A 79 -3.72 -2.96 -9.19
CA PRO A 79 -5.02 -3.31 -8.63
C PRO A 79 -4.85 -3.54 -7.13
N ILE A 80 -5.52 -2.72 -6.30
CA ILE A 80 -5.55 -2.92 -4.86
C ILE A 80 -6.28 -4.24 -4.60
N GLN A 81 -5.59 -5.24 -4.04
CA GLN A 81 -6.25 -6.46 -3.58
C GLN A 81 -6.85 -6.23 -2.19
N LEU A 82 -8.07 -6.74 -1.97
CA LEU A 82 -8.72 -6.71 -0.66
C LEU A 82 -7.87 -7.38 0.43
N THR A 83 -7.08 -8.39 0.04
CA THR A 83 -6.15 -9.08 0.94
C THR A 83 -5.00 -8.19 1.39
N ASP A 84 -4.51 -7.29 0.53
CA ASP A 84 -3.44 -6.36 0.90
C ASP A 84 -3.96 -5.36 1.92
N ALA A 85 -5.15 -4.82 1.68
CA ALA A 85 -5.80 -3.94 2.64
C ALA A 85 -5.97 -4.62 4.01
N ALA A 86 -6.31 -5.92 4.04
CA ALA A 86 -6.45 -6.69 5.27
C ALA A 86 -5.10 -6.95 5.98
N ASN A 87 -4.04 -7.25 5.22
CA ASN A 87 -2.70 -7.51 5.76
C ASN A 87 -2.05 -6.27 6.38
N TYR A 88 -2.38 -5.07 5.87
CA TYR A 88 -1.85 -3.79 6.33
C TYR A 88 -2.83 -2.99 7.23
N TYR A 89 -3.91 -3.63 7.69
CA TYR A 89 -4.90 -3.00 8.56
C TYR A 89 -4.37 -2.88 10.00
N GLU A 90 -4.04 -1.66 10.41
CA GLU A 90 -3.55 -1.29 11.74
C GLU A 90 -4.24 0.00 12.22
N PRO A 91 -5.53 -0.07 12.61
CA PRO A 91 -6.33 1.11 12.92
C PRO A 91 -5.85 1.89 14.16
N SER A 92 -5.08 1.24 15.04
CA SER A 92 -4.46 1.88 16.22
C SER A 92 -3.42 2.92 15.83
N ASN A 93 -2.68 2.68 14.73
CA ASN A 93 -1.68 3.60 14.21
C ASN A 93 -2.24 4.49 13.09
N TYR A 94 -3.26 4.01 12.37
CA TYR A 94 -3.83 4.69 11.20
C TYR A 94 -5.38 4.72 11.26
N PRO A 95 -5.99 5.67 12.00
CA PRO A 95 -7.43 5.70 12.24
C PRO A 95 -8.29 5.85 10.97
N TYR A 96 -7.70 6.30 9.86
CA TYR A 96 -8.37 6.47 8.58
C TYR A 96 -8.60 5.16 7.83
N GLN A 97 -7.80 4.12 8.11
CA GLN A 97 -7.99 2.81 7.49
C GLN A 97 -9.36 2.23 7.87
N LYS A 98 -9.77 2.38 9.13
CA LYS A 98 -11.11 1.98 9.59
C LYS A 98 -12.21 2.66 8.77
N LYS A 99 -12.09 3.98 8.54
CA LYS A 99 -13.06 4.73 7.72
C LYS A 99 -13.07 4.28 6.26
N ALA A 100 -11.91 3.93 5.69
CA ALA A 100 -11.81 3.39 4.34
C ALA A 100 -12.50 2.02 4.22
N PHE A 101 -12.33 1.16 5.23
CA PHE A 101 -13.05 -0.12 5.30
C PHE A 101 -14.55 0.04 5.53
N GLU A 102 -14.98 1.01 6.35
CA GLU A 102 -16.40 1.35 6.53
C GLU A 102 -17.03 1.85 5.22
N TRP A 103 -16.32 2.71 4.48
CA TRP A 103 -16.74 3.13 3.15
C TRP A 103 -16.81 1.93 2.18
N LEU A 104 -15.78 1.08 2.15
CA LEU A 104 -15.75 -0.08 1.27
C LEU A 104 -16.86 -1.08 1.58
N GLN A 105 -17.12 -1.34 2.88
CA GLN A 105 -18.24 -2.13 3.35
C GLN A 105 -19.58 -1.58 2.83
N SER A 106 -19.75 -0.25 2.80
CA SER A 106 -20.98 0.38 2.31
C SER A 106 -21.27 0.15 0.82
N GLN A 107 -20.27 -0.28 0.04
CA GLN A 107 -20.44 -0.58 -1.39
C GLN A 107 -21.10 -1.95 -1.62
N PHE A 108 -21.16 -2.81 -0.61
CA PHE A 108 -21.71 -4.17 -0.71
C PHE A 108 -23.11 -4.26 -0.09
N SER A 109 -23.97 -5.10 -0.67
CA SER A 109 -25.28 -5.39 -0.09
C SER A 109 -25.16 -6.25 1.18
N SER A 110 -26.16 -6.18 2.06
CA SER A 110 -26.22 -6.99 3.28
C SER A 110 -26.18 -8.50 2.99
N SER A 111 -26.71 -8.93 1.84
CA SER A 111 -26.65 -10.33 1.40
C SER A 111 -25.22 -10.79 1.13
N VAL A 112 -24.42 -9.99 0.41
CA VAL A 112 -23.02 -10.28 0.09
C VAL A 112 -22.17 -10.33 1.37
N LEU A 113 -22.37 -9.36 2.27
CA LEU A 113 -21.68 -9.34 3.56
C LEU A 113 -22.07 -10.54 4.44
N GLY A 114 -23.34 -10.95 4.40
CA GLY A 114 -23.84 -12.13 5.09
C GLY A 114 -23.23 -13.44 4.56
N GLU A 115 -23.10 -13.58 3.24
CA GLU A 115 -22.42 -14.73 2.63
C GLU A 115 -20.93 -14.76 2.95
N PHE A 116 -20.25 -13.62 2.87
CA PHE A 116 -18.86 -13.49 3.27
C PHE A 116 -18.65 -13.97 4.71
N ALA A 117 -19.45 -13.48 5.67
CA ALA A 117 -19.35 -13.86 7.08
C ALA A 117 -19.65 -15.34 7.35
N ARG A 118 -20.49 -15.98 6.52
CA ARG A 118 -20.74 -17.44 6.58
C ARG A 118 -19.53 -18.23 6.09
N ARG A 119 -18.97 -17.84 4.94
CA ARG A 119 -17.77 -18.50 4.39
C ARG A 119 -16.57 -18.35 5.33
N TRP A 120 -16.36 -17.15 5.89
CA TRP A 120 -15.29 -16.88 6.83
C TRP A 120 -15.30 -17.81 8.05
N ARG A 121 -16.48 -18.03 8.66
CA ARG A 121 -16.63 -18.91 9.83
C ARG A 121 -16.43 -20.40 9.53
N ASN A 122 -16.58 -20.81 8.27
CA ASN A 122 -16.49 -22.21 7.83
C ASN A 122 -15.14 -22.56 7.21
N LEU A 123 -14.19 -21.63 7.19
CA LEU A 123 -12.83 -21.79 6.66
C LEU A 123 -11.78 -22.10 7.75
N GLY A 124 -12.21 -22.25 9.00
CA GLY A 124 -11.39 -22.76 10.12
C GLY A 124 -11.78 -24.18 10.47
#